data_AF-A0A845GDW8-F1
#
_entry.id   AF-A0A845GDW8-F1
#
_cell.length_a   1.000
_cell.length_b   1.000
_cell.length_c   1.000
_cell.angle_alpha   90.00
_cell.angle_beta   90.00
_cell.angle_gamma   90.00
#
_symmetry.space_group_name_H-M   'P 1'
#
loop_
_entity.id
_entity.type
_entity.pdbx_description
1 polymer ?
#
loop_
_entity_poly.entity_id
_entity_poly.type
_entity_poly.pdbx_seq_one_letter_code
_entity_poly.pdbx_strand_id
1 'polypeptide(L)'
;MRYIHGEWDHLFNFRSSPVDVRFVFDTLSGQIVEMDLHLAGNYSPALKNEIADVEHSLKSANEEVFSTPVQFGLERSNLPPEWSRLAAAARALT
;
A
#
# COMPACT_ATOMS: atom_id res chain seq x y z
N MET A 1 3.66 -2.06 15.83
CA MET A 1 3.43 -1.24 14.63
C MET A 1 2.40 -1.97 13.81
N ARG A 2 1.25 -1.33 13.58
CA ARG A 2 0.08 -1.92 12.93
C ARG A 2 0.12 -1.78 11.42
N TYR A 3 0.71 -0.71 10.92
CA TYR A 3 0.70 -0.41 9.50
C TYR A 3 2.08 -0.63 8.90
N ILE A 4 2.11 -1.21 7.71
CA ILE A 4 3.25 -1.19 6.78
C ILE A 4 2.82 -0.31 5.61
N HIS A 5 3.64 0.66 5.22
CA HIS A 5 3.29 1.57 4.13
C HIS A 5 4.53 2.10 3.41
N GLY A 6 4.34 2.55 2.19
CA GLY A 6 5.38 3.15 1.36
C GLY A 6 5.01 3.10 -0.12
N GLU A 7 5.98 3.43 -0.97
CA GLU A 7 5.88 3.34 -2.42
C GLU A 7 6.35 1.95 -2.90
N TRP A 8 5.77 1.47 -4.00
CA TRP A 8 6.03 0.15 -4.57
C TRP A 8 5.75 0.14 -6.06
N ASP A 9 6.66 -0.43 -6.85
CA ASP A 9 6.48 -0.55 -8.29
C ASP A 9 5.77 -1.86 -8.62
N HIS A 10 4.64 -1.79 -9.33
CA HIS A 10 3.87 -2.99 -9.68
C HIS A 10 3.49 -3.03 -11.16
N LEU A 11 3.78 -4.18 -11.80
CA LEU A 11 3.31 -4.48 -13.15
C LEU A 11 1.96 -5.20 -13.06
N PHE A 12 0.88 -4.45 -13.23
CA PHE A 12 -0.47 -5.00 -13.30
C PHE A 12 -0.68 -5.84 -14.57
N ASN A 13 -1.42 -6.94 -14.46
CA ASN A 13 -1.67 -7.87 -15.58
C ASN A 13 -2.35 -7.22 -16.81
N PHE A 14 -3.05 -6.10 -16.62
CA PHE A 14 -3.78 -5.37 -17.67
C PHE A 14 -3.03 -4.11 -18.15
N ARG A 15 -1.79 -3.89 -17.70
CA ARG A 15 -0.95 -2.76 -18.12
C ARG A 15 0.33 -3.26 -18.77
N SER A 16 0.84 -2.48 -19.72
CA SER A 16 2.10 -2.77 -20.42
C SER A 16 3.34 -2.29 -19.68
N SER A 17 3.16 -1.51 -18.61
CA SER A 17 4.20 -0.77 -17.92
C SER A 17 3.98 -0.87 -16.41
N PRO A 18 5.06 -0.93 -15.60
CA PRO A 18 4.94 -0.77 -14.16
C PRO A 18 4.26 0.55 -13.81
N VAL A 19 3.54 0.53 -12.69
CA VAL A 19 2.91 1.70 -12.10
C VAL A 19 3.36 1.78 -10.66
N ASP A 20 3.85 2.95 -10.27
CA ASP A 20 4.21 3.24 -8.90
C ASP A 20 2.91 3.34 -8.09
N VAL A 21 2.83 2.59 -7.01
CA VAL A 21 1.72 2.64 -6.07
C VAL A 21 2.22 3.07 -4.71
N ARG A 22 1.36 3.74 -3.94
CA ARG A 22 1.55 3.88 -2.50
C ARG A 22 0.46 3.12 -1.80
N PHE A 23 0.81 2.34 -0.79
CA PHE A 23 -0.16 1.50 -0.08
C PHE A 23 -0.03 1.60 1.44
N VAL A 24 -1.09 1.20 2.12
CA VAL A 24 -1.16 1.00 3.57
C VAL A 24 -1.69 -0.40 3.81
N PHE A 25 -0.84 -1.28 4.35
CA PHE A 25 -1.18 -2.63 4.78
C PHE A 25 -1.42 -2.65 6.28
N ASP A 26 -2.57 -3.14 6.72
CA ASP A 26 -2.90 -3.36 8.12
C ASP A 26 -2.52 -4.78 8.52
N THR A 27 -1.51 -4.91 9.39
CA THR A 27 -0.99 -6.21 9.83
C THR A 27 -2.00 -7.00 10.66
N LEU A 28 -3.04 -6.36 11.22
CA LEU A 28 -4.06 -7.05 12.00
C LEU A 28 -5.10 -7.73 11.10
N SER A 29 -5.60 -7.03 10.08
CA SER A 29 -6.51 -7.62 9.10
C SER A 29 -5.77 -8.47 8.06
N GLY A 30 -4.47 -8.24 7.90
CA GLY A 30 -3.66 -8.87 6.86
C GLY A 30 -4.04 -8.36 5.47
N GLN A 31 -4.47 -7.11 5.34
CA GLN A 31 -4.98 -6.54 4.09
C GLN A 31 -4.44 -5.14 3.80
N ILE A 32 -4.33 -4.80 2.52
CA ILE A 32 -4.20 -3.41 2.07
C ILE A 32 -5.53 -2.70 2.34
N VAL A 33 -5.49 -1.70 3.22
CA VAL A 33 -6.65 -0.90 3.64
C VAL A 33 -6.77 0.42 2.87
N GLU A 34 -5.68 0.85 2.24
CA GLU A 34 -5.68 2.02 1.36
C GLU A 34 -4.54 1.90 0.33
N MET A 35 -4.82 2.26 -0.92
CA MET A 35 -3.83 2.30 -1.98
C MET A 35 -4.20 3.37 -3.00
N ASP A 36 -3.21 4.10 -3.47
CA ASP A 36 -3.33 5.00 -4.61
C ASP A 36 -2.29 4.62 -5.67
N LEU A 37 -2.65 4.74 -6.95
CA LEU A 37 -1.75 4.60 -8.09
C LEU A 37 -1.22 5.98 -8.50
N HIS A 38 0.05 6.08 -8.87
CA HIS A 38 0.63 7.28 -9.48
C HIS A 38 0.45 7.21 -11.00
N LEU A 39 -0.54 7.94 -11.51
CA LEU A 39 -0.87 7.97 -12.94
C LEU A 39 -0.87 9.40 -13.45
N ALA A 40 -0.21 9.64 -14.58
CA ALA A 40 -0.13 10.97 -15.21
C ALA A 40 0.29 12.08 -14.21
N GLY A 41 1.24 11.77 -13.34
CA GLY A 41 1.78 12.69 -12.33
C GLY A 41 0.93 12.89 -11.08
N ASN A 42 -0.21 12.19 -10.94
CA ASN A 42 -1.13 12.36 -9.81
C ASN A 42 -1.43 11.03 -9.11
N TYR A 43 -1.64 11.09 -7.79
CA TYR A 43 -2.11 9.95 -7.01
C TYR A 43 -3.63 9.83 -7.08
N SER A 44 -4.12 8.67 -7.51
CA SER A 44 -5.56 8.37 -7.61
C SER A 44 -5.90 7.09 -6.84
N PRO A 45 -7.05 7.02 -6.14
CA PRO A 45 -7.47 5.81 -5.43
C PRO A 45 -7.48 4.59 -6.34
N ALA A 46 -6.91 3.49 -5.83
CA ALA A 46 -6.91 2.21 -6.51
C ALA A 46 -8.30 1.57 -6.52
N LEU A 47 -8.58 0.82 -7.58
CA LEU A 47 -9.74 -0.03 -7.67
C LEU A 47 -9.54 -1.33 -6.88
N LYS A 48 -10.63 -2.01 -6.53
CA LYS A 48 -10.59 -3.26 -5.74
C LYS A 48 -9.75 -4.36 -6.38
N ASN A 49 -9.82 -4.51 -7.70
CA ASN A 49 -9.04 -5.49 -8.44
C ASN A 49 -7.54 -5.12 -8.48
N GLU A 50 -7.21 -3.83 -8.55
CA GLU A 50 -5.83 -3.35 -8.44
C GLU A 50 -5.25 -3.67 -7.06
N ILE A 51 -6.02 -3.41 -5.99
CA ILE A 51 -5.62 -3.75 -4.62
C ILE A 51 -5.36 -5.26 -4.51
N ALA A 52 -6.27 -6.09 -5.02
CA ALA A 52 -6.14 -7.54 -4.94
C ALA A 52 -4.90 -8.08 -5.69
N ASP A 53 -4.52 -7.48 -6.82
CA ASP A 53 -3.33 -7.88 -7.60
C ASP A 53 -2.04 -7.59 -6.80
N VAL A 54 -1.94 -6.37 -6.25
CA VAL A 54 -0.80 -5.98 -5.40
C VAL A 54 -0.75 -6.83 -4.12
N GLU A 55 -1.88 -7.04 -3.44
CA GLU A 55 -1.95 -7.90 -2.27
C GLU A 55 -1.50 -9.33 -2.56
N HIS A 56 -1.94 -9.88 -3.69
CA HIS A 56 -1.52 -11.20 -4.12
C HIS A 56 -0.01 -11.24 -4.32
N SER A 57 0.55 -10.28 -5.06
CA SER A 57 1.99 -10.19 -5.32
C SER A 57 2.82 -10.06 -4.03
N LEU A 58 2.38 -9.25 -3.08
CA LEU A 58 3.05 -9.12 -1.78
C LEU A 58 3.01 -10.42 -0.98
N LYS A 59 1.90 -11.15 -1.01
CA LYS A 59 1.73 -12.39 -0.23
C LYS A 59 2.32 -13.63 -0.88
N SER A 60 2.37 -13.68 -2.20
CA SER A 60 2.79 -14.88 -2.93
C SER A 60 4.26 -14.84 -3.38
N ALA A 61 4.75 -13.65 -3.75
CA ALA A 61 6.08 -13.50 -4.33
C ALA A 61 7.03 -12.66 -3.46
N ASN A 62 6.51 -11.85 -2.53
CA ASN A 62 7.30 -10.90 -1.75
C ASN A 62 6.96 -10.95 -0.25
N GLU A 63 6.67 -12.13 0.30
CA GLU A 63 6.19 -12.26 1.70
C GLU A 63 7.18 -11.70 2.74
N GLU A 64 8.45 -11.68 2.39
CA GLU A 64 9.56 -11.08 3.13
C GLU A 64 9.38 -9.59 3.43
N VAL A 65 8.61 -8.86 2.60
CA VAL A 65 8.18 -7.49 2.86
C VAL A 65 7.50 -7.36 4.22
N PHE A 66 6.75 -8.37 4.63
CA PHE A 66 6.06 -8.33 5.92
C PHE A 66 7.00 -8.53 7.10
N SER A 67 8.15 -9.17 6.91
CA SER A 67 9.13 -9.41 7.98
C SER A 67 10.17 -8.29 8.07
N THR A 68 10.67 -7.81 6.94
CA THR A 68 11.75 -6.83 6.85
C THR A 68 11.42 -5.64 5.93
N PRO A 69 10.31 -4.91 6.17
CA PRO A 69 9.81 -3.87 5.24
C PRO A 69 10.84 -2.78 4.89
N VAL A 70 11.72 -2.42 5.83
CA VAL A 70 12.76 -1.40 5.64
C VAL A 70 13.75 -1.79 4.54
N GLN A 71 14.02 -3.08 4.31
CA GLN A 71 14.89 -3.55 3.23
C GLN A 71 14.30 -3.26 1.84
N PHE A 72 12.98 -3.04 1.79
CA PHE A 72 12.23 -2.72 0.58
C PHE A 72 11.85 -1.23 0.51
N GLY A 73 12.43 -0.37 1.36
CA GLY A 73 12.08 1.05 1.41
C GLY A 73 10.71 1.34 2.03
N LEU A 74 10.11 0.35 2.71
CA LEU A 74 8.81 0.49 3.36
C LEU A 74 8.98 0.81 4.86
N GLU A 75 7.99 1.52 5.39
CA GLU A 75 7.97 1.94 6.78
C GLU A 75 6.97 1.13 7.61
N ARG A 76 7.20 1.10 8.92
CA ARG A 76 6.26 0.58 9.91
C ARG A 76 5.84 1.67 10.88
N SER A 77 4.55 1.72 11.18
CA SER A 77 3.99 2.75 12.05
C SER A 77 2.79 2.24 12.85
N ASN A 78 2.41 2.98 13.90
CA ASN A 78 1.19 2.70 14.68
C ASN A 78 -0.04 3.43 14.11
N LEU A 79 0.19 4.48 13.31
CA LEU A 79 -0.83 5.31 12.67
C LEU A 79 -0.64 5.24 11.16
N PRO A 80 -1.71 5.31 10.36
CA PRO A 80 -1.58 5.34 8.91
C PRO A 80 -0.89 6.65 8.47
N PRO A 81 -0.22 6.66 7.29
CA PRO A 81 0.57 7.81 6.84
C PRO A 81 -0.32 9.02 6.52
N GLU A 82 0.21 10.24 6.61
CA GLU A 82 -0.59 11.48 6.52
C GLU A 82 -1.37 11.64 5.22
N TRP A 83 -0.85 11.11 4.11
CA TRP A 83 -1.51 11.17 2.81
C TRP A 83 -2.75 10.28 2.74
N SER A 84 -2.88 9.29 3.62
CA SER A 84 -3.98 8.34 3.65
C SER A 84 -5.26 9.01 4.15
N ARG A 85 -6.40 8.64 3.56
CA ARG A 85 -7.73 9.03 4.03
C ARG A 85 -7.98 8.50 5.45
N LEU A 86 -7.34 7.39 5.82
CA LEU A 86 -7.38 6.85 7.19
C LEU A 86 -6.75 7.81 8.22
N ALA A 87 -5.69 8.54 7.86
CA ALA A 87 -5.08 9.52 8.77
C ALA A 87 -6.03 10.68 9.07
N ALA A 88 -6.81 11.13 8.09
CA ALA A 88 -7.86 12.14 8.31
C ALA A 88 -8.94 11.63 9.28
N ALA A 89 -9.37 10.37 9.14
CA ALA A 89 -10.34 9.75 10.04
C ALA A 89 -9.78 9.58 11.47
N ALA A 90 -8.51 9.18 11.61
CA ALA A 90 -7.85 9.04 12.91
C ALA A 90 -7.74 10.39 13.66
N ARG A 91 -7.47 11.49 12.94
CA ARG A 91 -7.43 12.85 13.51
C ARG A 91 -8.79 13.37 13.94
N ALA A 92 -9.88 12.95 13.30
CA ALA A 92 -11.23 13.37 13.66
C ALA A 92 -11.74 12.75 14.98
N LEU A 93 -11.03 11.74 15.51
CA LEU A 93 -11.39 11.00 16.73
C LEU A 93 -10.54 11.36 17.96
N THR A 94 -9.57 12.27 17.80
CA THR A 94 -8.68 12.78 18.86
C THR A 94 -8.98 14.24 19.16
#